data_AF-A0A3G9GQP0-F1
#
_entry.id   AF-A0A3G9GQP0-F1
#
_cell.length_a   1.000
_cell.length_b   1.000
_cell.length_c   1.000
_cell.angle_alpha   90.00
_cell.angle_beta   90.00
_cell.angle_gamma   90.00
#
_symmetry.space_group_name_H-M   'P 1'
#
loop_
_entity.id
_entity.type
_entity.pdbx_description
1 polymer ?
#
loop_
_entity_poly.entity_id
_entity_poly.type
_entity_poly.pdbx_seq_one_letter_code
_entity_poly.pdbx_strand_id
1 'polypeptide(L)'
;MKLTKTALYKLVLIVAVLAAVLEFFFAHPHYHEWWNTTPGFNLLFGFAGCWLLIFVAKIVMTPLLQRPEDYYDDGGDDDDE
;
A
#
# COMPACT_ATOMS: atom_id res chain seq x y z
N MET A 1 14.54 -12.94 -15.07
CA MET A 1 13.99 -11.91 -15.97
C MET A 1 14.05 -10.57 -15.25
N LYS A 2 14.93 -9.64 -15.64
CA LYS A 2 15.01 -8.32 -14.98
C LYS A 2 13.75 -7.53 -15.38
N LEU A 3 12.81 -7.36 -14.46
CA LEU A 3 11.66 -6.47 -14.69
C LEU A 3 12.17 -5.04 -14.78
N THR A 4 12.04 -4.45 -15.96
CA THR A 4 12.35 -3.04 -16.18
C THR A 4 11.28 -2.18 -15.52
N LYS A 5 11.64 -1.01 -14.99
CA LYS A 5 10.70 -0.08 -14.34
C LYS A 5 9.49 0.23 -15.23
N THR A 6 9.72 0.32 -16.55
CA THR A 6 8.69 0.52 -17.56
C THR A 6 7.73 -0.67 -17.67
N ALA A 7 8.20 -1.90 -17.54
CA ALA A 7 7.34 -3.09 -17.53
C ALA A 7 6.46 -3.14 -16.28
N LEU A 8 7.01 -2.73 -15.13
CA LEU A 8 6.25 -2.63 -13.88
C LEU A 8 5.11 -1.60 -14.01
N TYR A 9 5.39 -0.40 -14.50
CA TYR A 9 4.35 0.63 -14.69
C TYR A 9 3.26 0.20 -15.67
N LYS A 10 3.64 -0.50 -16.75
CA LYS A 10 2.67 -1.08 -17.68
C LYS A 10 1.79 -2.12 -17.01
N LEU A 11 2.36 -3.01 -16.18
CA LEU A 11 1.60 -4.02 -15.46
C LEU A 11 0.61 -3.39 -14.48
N VAL A 12 1.05 -2.40 -13.69
CA VAL A 12 0.16 -1.67 -12.75
C VAL A 12 -0.98 -1.00 -13.50
N LEU A 13 -0.69 -0.35 -14.63
CA LEU A 13 -1.71 0.30 -15.46
C LEU A 13 -2.72 -0.71 -16.03
N ILE A 14 -2.25 -1.87 -16.52
CA ILE A 14 -3.13 -2.93 -17.02
C ILE A 14 -4.06 -3.40 -15.91
N VAL A 15 -3.54 -3.69 -14.71
CA VAL A 15 -4.35 -4.14 -13.57
C VAL A 15 -5.38 -3.09 -13.17
N ALA A 16 -5.01 -1.81 -13.13
CA ALA A 16 -5.92 -0.72 -12.79
C ALA A 16 -7.07 -0.58 -13.82
N VAL A 17 -6.75 -0.66 -15.12
CA VAL A 17 -7.76 -0.62 -16.19
C VAL A 17 -8.69 -1.83 -16.10
N LEU A 18 -8.14 -3.02 -15.84
CA LEU A 18 -8.94 -4.26 -15.72
C LEU A 18 -9.88 -4.20 -14.52
N ALA A 19 -9.42 -3.66 -13.38
CA ALA A 19 -10.24 -3.43 -12.20
C ALA A 19 -11.39 -2.44 -12.48
N ALA A 20 -11.11 -1.34 -13.18
CA ALA A 20 -12.13 -0.35 -13.56
C ALA A 20 -13.18 -0.94 -14.51
N VAL A 21 -12.76 -1.76 -15.49
CA VAL A 21 -13.67 -2.47 -16.40
C VAL A 21 -14.55 -3.46 -15.61
N LEU A 22 -13.96 -4.26 -14.72
CA LEU A 22 -14.71 -5.18 -13.86
C LEU A 22 -15.73 -4.44 -13.01
N GLU A 23 -15.36 -3.32 -12.37
CA GLU A 23 -16.28 -2.49 -11.58
C GLU A 23 -17.44 -1.98 -12.44
N PHE A 24 -17.18 -1.51 -13.66
CA PHE A 24 -18.21 -1.04 -14.58
C PHE A 24 -19.19 -2.15 -15.00
N PHE A 25 -18.71 -3.37 -15.27
CA PHE A 25 -19.56 -4.49 -15.72
C PHE A 25 -20.26 -5.23 -14.57
N PHE A 26 -19.67 -5.29 -13.38
CA PHE A 26 -20.17 -6.08 -12.24
C PHE A 26 -20.91 -5.27 -11.18
N ALA A 27 -20.88 -3.93 -11.22
CA ALA A 27 -21.64 -3.09 -10.30
C ALA A 27 -23.17 -3.21 -10.54
N HIS A 28 -23.77 -4.28 -10.01
CA HIS A 28 -25.21 -4.48 -10.01
C HIS A 28 -25.91 -3.41 -9.15
N PRO A 29 -27.06 -2.87 -9.61
CA PRO A 29 -27.86 -1.87 -8.91
C PRO A 29 -28.47 -2.30 -7.58
N HIS A 30 -27.68 -2.33 -6.51
CA HIS A 30 -28.21 -2.28 -5.15
C HIS A 30 -27.84 -0.92 -4.54
N TYR A 31 -28.33 0.15 -5.18
CA TYR A 31 -27.97 1.53 -4.88
C TYR A 31 -28.87 2.11 -3.78
N HIS A 32 -28.27 2.52 -2.67
CA HIS A 32 -28.88 3.48 -1.73
C HIS A 32 -27.99 4.70 -1.47
N GLU A 33 -26.72 4.67 -1.92
CA GLU A 33 -25.72 5.69 -1.57
C GLU A 33 -24.96 6.21 -2.80
N TRP A 34 -24.68 7.51 -2.80
CA TRP A 34 -24.12 8.27 -3.93
C TRP A 34 -22.71 7.81 -4.34
N TRP A 35 -21.88 7.35 -3.41
CA TRP A 35 -20.53 6.85 -3.70
C TRP A 35 -20.53 5.54 -4.51
N ASN A 36 -21.60 4.75 -4.45
CA ASN A 36 -21.75 3.52 -5.24
C ASN A 36 -22.26 3.78 -6.66
N THR A 37 -22.70 5.01 -6.96
CA THR A 37 -23.14 5.41 -8.30
C THR A 37 -22.01 5.97 -9.17
N THR A 38 -20.88 6.31 -8.55
CA THR A 38 -19.72 6.85 -9.28
C THR A 38 -18.81 5.70 -9.72
N PRO A 39 -18.70 5.40 -11.02
CA PRO A 39 -17.82 4.34 -11.50
C PRO A 39 -16.36 4.67 -11.17
N GLY A 40 -15.65 3.72 -10.56
CA GLY A 40 -14.24 3.87 -10.18
C GLY A 40 -14.01 4.38 -8.75
N PHE A 41 -15.07 4.60 -7.96
CA PHE A 41 -14.93 5.01 -6.57
C PHE A 41 -14.18 3.97 -5.74
N ASN A 42 -14.48 2.67 -5.91
CA ASN A 42 -13.82 1.61 -5.14
C ASN A 42 -12.32 1.51 -5.46
N LEU A 43 -11.96 1.66 -6.74
CA LEU A 43 -10.57 1.69 -7.16
C LEU A 43 -9.80 2.86 -6.53
N LEU A 44 -10.37 4.07 -6.55
CA LEU A 44 -9.76 5.25 -5.93
C LEU A 44 -9.68 5.11 -4.41
N PHE A 45 -10.74 4.63 -3.78
CA PHE A 45 -10.78 4.43 -2.33
C PHE A 45 -9.77 3.39 -1.88
N GLY A 46 -9.64 2.27 -2.60
CA GLY A 46 -8.61 1.26 -2.32
C GLY A 46 -7.20 1.78 -2.51
N PHE A 47 -6.94 2.54 -3.58
CA PHE A 47 -5.64 3.14 -3.84
C PHE A 47 -5.25 4.18 -2.77
N ALA A 48 -6.17 5.10 -2.45
CA ALA A 48 -5.98 6.10 -1.40
C ALA A 48 -5.84 5.44 -0.02
N GLY A 49 -6.66 4.41 0.26
CA GLY A 49 -6.59 3.63 1.50
C GLY A 49 -5.24 2.94 1.68
N CYS A 50 -4.67 2.38 0.61
CA CYS A 50 -3.34 1.80 0.65
C CYS A 50 -2.26 2.84 1.01
N TRP A 51 -2.29 4.02 0.38
CA TRP A 51 -1.41 5.12 0.76
C TRP A 51 -1.60 5.57 2.21
N LEU A 52 -2.85 5.72 2.66
CA LEU A 52 -3.17 6.08 4.03
C LEU A 52 -2.55 5.07 5.02
N LEU A 53 -2.70 3.77 4.77
CA LEU A 53 -2.13 2.72 5.60
C LEU A 53 -0.59 2.79 5.64
N ILE A 54 0.06 3.03 4.49
CA ILE A 54 1.52 3.20 4.43
C ILE A 54 1.97 4.40 5.27
N PHE A 55 1.28 5.54 5.15
CA PHE A 55 1.61 6.74 5.92
C PHE A 55 1.39 6.53 7.41
N VAL A 56 0.26 5.94 7.80
CA VAL A 56 -0.03 5.63 9.21
C VAL A 56 1.01 4.68 9.78
N ALA A 57 1.38 3.62 9.05
CA ALA A 57 2.44 2.72 9.47
C ALA A 57 3.77 3.46 9.64
N LYS A 58 4.15 4.33 8.69
CA LYS A 58 5.41 5.05 8.77
C LYS A 58 5.46 6.11 9.89
N ILE A 59 4.32 6.72 10.22
CA ILE A 59 4.27 7.77 11.26
C ILE A 59 4.12 7.16 12.65
N VAL A 60 3.25 6.16 12.80
CA VAL A 60 2.88 5.61 14.11
C VAL A 60 3.71 4.37 14.43
N MET A 61 3.83 3.44 13.49
CA MET A 61 4.44 2.13 13.74
C MET A 61 5.95 2.20 13.80
N THR A 62 6.57 3.05 12.97
CA THR A 62 8.02 3.27 12.94
C THR A 62 8.59 3.71 14.29
N PRO A 63 8.16 4.83 14.93
CA PRO A 63 8.70 5.21 16.23
C PRO A 63 8.24 4.30 17.38
N LEU A 64 7.10 3.63 17.24
CA LEU A 64 6.58 2.74 18.29
C LEU A 64 7.32 1.41 18.35
N LEU A 65 7.71 0.84 17.20
CA LEU A 65 8.28 -0.50 17.11
C LEU A 65 9.77 -0.55 16.78
N GLN A 66 10.32 0.47 16.11
CA GLN A 66 11.76 0.46 15.82
C GLN A 66 12.54 0.77 17.08
N ARG A 67 13.46 -0.15 17.43
CA ARG A 67 14.44 0.08 18.47
C ARG A 67 15.54 1.02 17.99
N PRO A 68 16.13 1.78 18.92
CA PRO A 68 17.28 2.61 18.58
C PRO A 68 18.44 1.72 18.14
N GLU A 69 19.24 2.26 17.24
CA GLU A 69 20.31 1.57 16.53
C GLU A 69 21.47 1.13 17.43
N ASP A 70 21.58 1.74 18.61
CA ASP A 70 22.57 1.46 19.66
C ASP A 70 22.13 0.36 20.66
N TYR A 71 20.91 -0.19 20.55
CA TYR A 71 20.33 -1.04 21.59
C TYR A 71 21.15 -2.31 21.91
N TYR A 72 21.94 -2.83 20.97
CA TYR A 72 22.78 -4.03 21.16
C TYR A 72 24.28 -3.74 21.12
N ASP A 73 24.69 -2.48 20.98
CA ASP A 73 26.10 -2.10 20.87
C ASP A 73 26.81 -2.13 22.24
N ASP A 74 26.05 -2.15 23.34
CA ASP A 74 26.52 -1.99 24.72
C ASP A 74 26.95 -3.31 25.41
N GLY A 75 27.29 -4.35 24.65
CA GLY A 75 27.37 -5.73 25.15
C GLY A 75 28.58 -6.56 24.69
N GLY A 76 29.72 -5.92 24.40
CA GLY A 76 30.90 -6.63 23.91
C GLY A 76 32.23 -5.95 24.21
N ASP A 77 32.36 -5.31 25.38
CA ASP A 77 33.67 -5.21 26.04
C ASP A 77 33.83 -6.49 26.85
N ASP A 78 34.14 -7.59 26.16
CA ASP A 78 34.72 -8.77 26.79
C ASP A 78 36.24 -8.58 26.73
N ASP A 79 36.72 -8.20 27.91
CA ASP A 79 38.08 -8.00 28.37
C ASP A 79 38.97 -9.23 28.08
N ASP A 80 39.55 -9.33 26.89
CA ASP A 80 40.62 -10.29 26.58
C ASP A 80 41.97 -9.55 26.42
N GLU A 81 42.53 -9.06 27.56
CA GLU A 81 43.97 -8.83 27.75
C GLU A 81 44.68 -10.09 28.28
#